data_AF-A0A5N7B1A7-F1
#
_entry.id   AF-A0A5N7B1A7-F1
#
_cell.length_a   1.000
_cell.length_b   1.000
_cell.length_c   1.000
_cell.angle_alpha   90.00
_cell.angle_beta   90.00
_cell.angle_gamma   90.00
#
_symmetry.space_group_name_H-M   'P 1'
#
loop_
_entity.id
_entity.type
_entity.pdbx_description
1 polymer ?
#
loop_
_entity_poly.entity_id
_entity_poly.type
_entity_poly.pdbx_seq_one_letter_code
_entity_poly.pdbx_strand_id
1 'polypeptide(L)'
;MILTRLLSTLVLNAHKFEKLAISKNRFYTKVPLTRPALNASLILLKEATRTLATTLYSLPQAFAANKAQCLSNSPYINCEYHTGPPHSMPVLLKILLCNTLCYPESCTTKRPMPACTKILGWYNRC
;
A
#
# COMPACT_ATOMS: atom_id res chain seq x y z
N MET A 1 7.26 22.13 6.21
CA MET A 1 7.72 21.56 7.51
C MET A 1 7.27 20.12 7.77
N ILE A 2 5.99 19.76 7.57
CA ILE A 2 5.49 18.40 7.88
C ILE A 2 6.12 17.31 7.00
N LEU A 3 6.19 17.53 5.68
CA LEU A 3 6.79 16.58 4.73
C LEU A 3 8.25 16.26 5.08
N THR A 4 9.03 17.28 5.44
CA THR A 4 10.46 17.15 5.74
C THR A 4 10.71 16.32 6.99
N ARG A 5 9.89 16.50 8.04
CA ARG A 5 9.96 15.68 9.28
C ARG A 5 9.49 14.25 9.08
N LEU A 6 8.46 14.06 8.26
CA LEU A 6 7.98 12.73 7.91
C LEU A 6 9.03 11.97 7.12
N LEU A 7 9.60 12.59 6.08
CA LEU A 7 10.67 12.00 5.28
C LEU A 7 11.88 11.62 6.15
N SER A 8 12.39 12.54 6.97
CA SER A 8 13.56 12.26 7.81
C SER A 8 13.34 11.09 8.78
N THR A 9 12.13 10.95 9.33
CA THR A 9 11.78 9.84 10.21
C THR A 9 11.75 8.51 9.45
N LEU A 10 11.16 8.48 8.26
CA LEU A 10 11.05 7.27 7.45
C LEU A 10 12.42 6.80 6.93
N VAL A 11 13.27 7.74 6.50
CA VAL A 11 14.64 7.47 6.06
C VAL A 11 15.51 6.98 7.22
N LEU A 12 15.40 7.62 8.40
CA LEU A 12 16.13 7.19 9.60
C LEU A 12 15.77 5.74 9.99
N ASN A 13 14.49 5.39 9.89
CA ASN A 13 14.05 4.02 10.17
C ASN A 13 14.65 3.03 9.17
N ALA A 14 14.68 3.35 7.87
CA ALA A 14 15.31 2.51 6.86
C ALA A 14 16.81 2.27 7.16
N HIS A 15 17.56 3.32 7.53
CA HIS A 15 18.98 3.18 7.90
C HIS A 15 19.22 2.40 9.19
N LYS A 16 18.30 2.47 10.17
CA LYS A 16 18.39 1.62 11.38
C LYS A 16 18.33 0.13 11.02
N PHE A 17 17.51 -0.25 10.03
CA PHE A 17 17.44 -1.63 9.56
C PHE A 17 18.70 -2.06 8.78
N GLU A 18 19.33 -1.15 8.02
CA GLU A 18 20.62 -1.44 7.38
C GLU A 18 21.73 -1.73 8.40
N LYS A 19 21.77 -1.00 9.52
CA LYS A 19 22.70 -1.27 10.63
C LYS A 19 22.50 -2.65 11.26
N LEU A 20 21.30 -3.21 11.15
CA LEU A 20 20.96 -4.56 11.62
C LEU A 20 21.16 -5.63 10.53
N ALA A 21 21.84 -5.30 9.43
CA ALA A 21 22.04 -6.18 8.26
C ALA A 21 20.74 -6.68 7.61
N ILE A 22 19.63 -5.96 7.78
CA ILE A 22 18.35 -6.28 7.13
C ILE A 22 18.31 -5.56 5.78
N SER A 23 18.31 -6.33 4.70
CA SER A 23 18.17 -5.80 3.34
C SER A 23 16.87 -5.02 3.16
N LYS A 24 16.93 -3.87 2.49
CA LYS A 24 15.78 -3.02 2.11
C LYS A 24 14.68 -3.75 1.33
N ASN A 25 14.99 -4.88 0.70
CA ASN A 25 14.00 -5.72 0.01
C ASN A 25 13.15 -6.58 0.96
N ARG A 26 13.49 -6.63 2.25
CA ARG A 26 12.81 -7.47 3.26
C ARG A 26 11.76 -6.70 4.04
N PHE A 27 11.73 -5.38 3.95
CA PHE A 27 10.75 -4.54 4.63
C PHE A 27 10.16 -3.50 3.69
N TYR A 28 9.03 -2.97 4.10
CA TYR A 28 8.41 -1.81 3.47
C TYR A 28 7.97 -0.85 4.55
N THR A 29 8.01 0.43 4.23
CA THR A 29 7.56 1.48 5.15
C THR A 29 6.07 1.70 4.97
N LYS A 30 5.30 1.47 6.04
CA LYS A 30 3.85 1.69 6.05
C LYS A 30 3.56 3.20 6.19
N VAL A 31 2.86 3.77 5.21
CA VAL A 31 2.53 5.20 5.14
C VAL A 31 1.02 5.42 5.06
N PRO A 32 0.44 6.34 5.85
CA PRO A 32 -0.99 6.67 5.74
C PRO A 32 -1.28 7.37 4.42
N LEU A 33 -2.47 7.20 3.86
CA LEU A 33 -2.87 7.73 2.55
C LEU A 33 -3.19 9.23 2.60
N THR A 34 -2.18 10.01 2.98
CA THR A 34 -2.20 11.47 3.04
C THR A 34 -1.28 12.04 1.96
N ARG A 35 -1.58 13.24 1.45
CA ARG A 35 -0.74 13.90 0.43
C ARG A 35 0.75 13.97 0.80
N PRO A 36 1.15 14.40 2.02
CA PRO A 36 2.56 14.45 2.39
C PRO A 36 3.21 13.06 2.35
N ALA A 37 2.51 12.03 2.81
CA ALA A 37 3.07 10.69 2.88
C ALA A 37 3.20 10.03 1.48
N LEU A 38 2.26 10.28 0.58
CA LEU A 38 2.37 9.88 -0.83
C LEU A 38 3.47 10.64 -1.58
N ASN A 39 3.70 11.91 -1.26
CA ASN A 39 4.85 12.62 -1.84
C ASN A 39 6.18 12.05 -1.31
N ALA A 40 6.22 11.65 -0.02
CA ALA A 40 7.39 11.01 0.55
C ALA A 40 7.65 9.62 -0.04
N SER A 41 6.61 8.86 -0.43
CA SER A 41 6.81 7.52 -1.01
C SER A 41 7.61 7.55 -2.31
N LEU A 42 7.40 8.57 -3.15
CA LEU A 42 8.16 8.78 -4.38
C LEU A 42 9.65 9.06 -4.10
N ILE A 43 9.95 9.78 -3.02
CA ILE A 43 11.33 10.08 -2.61
C ILE A 43 11.99 8.81 -2.04
N LEU A 44 11.29 8.09 -1.16
CA LEU A 44 11.77 6.84 -0.56
C LEU A 44 12.04 5.75 -1.60
N LEU A 45 11.26 5.73 -2.68
CA LEU A 45 11.49 4.81 -3.78
C LEU A 45 12.84 5.08 -4.48
N LYS A 46 13.24 6.35 -4.62
CA LYS A 46 14.57 6.72 -5.15
C LYS A 46 15.71 6.28 -4.22
N GLU A 47 15.45 6.22 -2.91
CA GLU A 47 16.39 5.74 -1.89
C GLU A 47 16.35 4.21 -1.70
N ALA A 48 15.73 3.49 -2.64
CA ALA A 48 15.57 2.02 -2.66
C ALA A 48 14.73 1.42 -1.52
N THR A 49 13.88 2.23 -0.86
CA THR A 49 12.95 1.73 0.16
C THR A 49 11.53 1.68 -0.39
N ARG A 50 10.91 0.49 -0.38
CA ARG A 50 9.53 0.32 -0.83
C ARG A 50 8.54 0.82 0.24
N THR A 51 7.38 1.28 -0.20
CA THR A 51 6.33 1.79 0.69
C THR A 51 5.02 1.03 0.53
N LEU A 52 4.23 0.97 1.58
CA LEU A 52 2.88 0.40 1.60
C LEU A 52 1.89 1.46 2.07
N ALA A 53 0.84 1.71 1.30
CA ALA A 53 -0.19 2.67 1.66
C ALA A 53 -1.21 2.03 2.62
N THR A 54 -1.54 2.71 3.72
CA THR A 54 -2.55 2.30 4.72
C THR A 54 -3.59 3.42 4.91
N THR A 55 -4.61 3.20 5.74
CA THR A 55 -5.75 4.14 5.91
C THR A 55 -6.46 4.42 4.60
N LEU A 56 -6.69 3.35 3.83
CA LEU A 56 -7.34 3.38 2.53
C LEU A 56 -8.78 2.88 2.69
N TYR A 57 -9.73 3.73 2.34
CA TYR A 57 -11.17 3.51 2.51
C TYR A 57 -11.96 3.66 1.20
N SER A 58 -11.31 4.13 0.12
CA SER A 58 -11.99 4.39 -1.15
C SER A 58 -11.13 4.09 -2.38
N LEU A 59 -11.78 3.95 -3.54
CA LEU A 59 -11.12 3.72 -4.82
C LEU A 59 -10.21 4.90 -5.26
N PRO A 60 -10.62 6.18 -5.14
CA PRO A 60 -9.73 7.30 -5.48
C PRO A 60 -8.43 7.30 -4.67
N GLN A 61 -8.50 6.88 -3.41
CA GLN A 61 -7.32 6.72 -2.56
C GLN A 61 -6.40 5.60 -3.07
N ALA A 62 -6.95 4.45 -3.48
CA ALA A 62 -6.16 3.38 -4.11
C ALA A 62 -5.46 3.87 -5.39
N PHE A 63 -6.18 4.63 -6.22
CA PHE A 63 -5.61 5.21 -7.43
C PHE A 63 -4.47 6.19 -7.13
N ALA A 64 -4.62 7.03 -6.09
CA ALA A 64 -3.57 7.95 -5.65
C ALA A 64 -2.33 7.22 -5.12
N ALA A 65 -2.51 6.13 -4.37
CA ALA A 65 -1.41 5.29 -3.90
C ALA A 65 -0.65 4.61 -5.05
N ASN A 66 -1.37 4.15 -6.09
CA ASN A 66 -0.76 3.59 -7.29
C ASN A 66 0.02 4.64 -8.07
N LYS A 67 -0.53 5.87 -8.23
CA LYS A 67 0.21 7.00 -8.82
C LYS A 67 1.47 7.37 -8.03
N ALA A 68 1.46 7.18 -6.71
CA ALA A 68 2.60 7.41 -5.83
C ALA A 68 3.59 6.23 -5.77
N GLN A 69 3.40 5.21 -6.62
CA GLN A 69 4.26 4.04 -6.75
C GLN A 69 4.47 3.25 -5.45
N CYS A 70 3.43 3.20 -4.60
CA CYS A 70 3.42 2.29 -3.46
C CYS A 70 3.41 0.83 -3.93
N LEU A 71 4.19 -0.03 -3.28
CA LEU A 71 4.31 -1.46 -3.63
C LEU A 71 3.00 -2.21 -3.38
N SER A 72 2.30 -1.84 -2.31
CA SER A 72 1.07 -2.50 -1.90
C SER A 72 0.17 -1.53 -1.16
N ASN A 73 -1.11 -1.86 -1.13
CA ASN A 73 -2.16 -1.09 -0.51
C ASN A 73 -2.85 -1.97 0.55
N SER A 74 -3.07 -1.43 1.73
CA SER A 74 -3.75 -2.08 2.86
C SER A 74 -5.10 -1.40 3.09
N PRO A 75 -6.16 -1.80 2.36
CA PRO A 75 -7.51 -1.29 2.59
C PRO A 75 -7.97 -1.64 3.99
N TYR A 76 -8.63 -0.69 4.66
CA TYR A 76 -9.30 -0.96 5.93
C TYR A 76 -10.71 -1.44 5.62
N ILE A 77 -10.97 -2.72 5.92
CA ILE A 77 -12.28 -3.33 5.82
C ILE A 77 -12.73 -3.56 7.25
N ASN A 78 -13.87 -3.00 7.63
CA ASN A 78 -14.60 -3.51 8.77
C ASN A 78 -15.86 -4.18 8.24
N CYS A 79 -16.09 -5.46 8.58
CA CYS A 79 -17.19 -6.26 8.03
C CYS A 79 -18.56 -5.60 8.30
N GLU A 80 -18.68 -4.86 9.41
CA GLU A 80 -19.90 -4.21 9.86
C GLU A 80 -20.27 -2.93 9.08
N TYR A 81 -19.29 -2.20 8.52
CA TYR A 81 -19.54 -0.89 7.89
C TYR A 81 -19.72 -0.94 6.38
N HIS A 82 -19.60 -2.13 5.76
CA HIS A 82 -19.69 -2.30 4.32
C HIS A 82 -20.90 -3.11 3.86
N THR A 83 -21.92 -3.26 4.72
CA THR A 83 -23.24 -3.86 4.42
C THR A 83 -24.12 -2.95 3.55
N GLY A 84 -23.56 -2.44 2.45
CA GLY A 84 -24.36 -1.88 1.36
C GLY A 84 -24.93 -3.00 0.47
N PRO A 85 -25.98 -2.70 -0.33
CA PRO A 85 -26.71 -3.73 -1.08
C PRO A 85 -25.80 -4.55 -2.02
N PRO A 86 -26.13 -5.84 -2.26
CA PRO A 86 -25.27 -6.84 -2.91
C PRO A 86 -24.90 -6.56 -4.37
N HIS A 87 -25.40 -5.48 -4.98
CA HIS A 87 -25.16 -5.12 -6.38
C HIS A 87 -24.03 -4.10 -6.57
N SER A 88 -23.53 -3.46 -5.50
CA SER A 88 -22.31 -2.69 -5.59
C SER A 88 -21.12 -3.62 -5.41
N MET A 89 -20.34 -3.86 -6.47
CA MET A 89 -19.00 -4.43 -6.36
C MET A 89 -18.32 -3.87 -5.10
N PRO A 90 -18.00 -4.69 -4.09
CA PRO A 90 -17.52 -4.20 -2.82
C PRO A 90 -16.29 -3.34 -3.08
N VAL A 91 -16.21 -2.19 -2.41
CA VAL A 91 -15.12 -1.21 -2.57
C VAL A 91 -13.76 -1.90 -2.57
N LEU A 92 -13.63 -2.97 -1.78
CA LEU A 92 -12.48 -3.85 -1.72
C LEU A 92 -12.13 -4.53 -3.06
N LEU A 93 -13.09 -5.11 -3.77
CA LEU A 93 -12.86 -5.79 -5.04
C LEU A 93 -12.45 -4.78 -6.13
N LYS A 94 -13.02 -3.57 -6.09
CA LYS A 94 -12.57 -2.46 -6.98
C LYS A 94 -11.14 -2.03 -6.66
N ILE A 95 -10.76 -1.96 -5.39
CA ILE A 95 -9.39 -1.63 -4.96
C ILE A 95 -8.40 -2.75 -5.34
N LEU A 96 -8.76 -4.01 -5.14
CA LEU A 96 -7.99 -5.19 -5.54
C LEU A 96 -7.74 -5.23 -7.05
N LEU A 97 -8.79 -4.97 -7.85
CA LEU A 97 -8.67 -4.88 -9.31
C LEU A 97 -7.75 -3.74 -9.73
N CYS A 98 -7.87 -2.57 -9.11
CA CYS A 98 -7.00 -1.42 -9.39
C CYS A 98 -5.51 -1.75 -9.15
N ASN A 99 -5.18 -2.54 -8.13
CA ASN A 99 -3.81 -2.96 -7.86
C ASN A 99 -3.29 -3.98 -8.88
N THR A 100 -4.16 -4.84 -9.40
CA THR A 100 -3.80 -5.89 -10.37
C THR A 100 -3.62 -5.30 -11.79
N LEU A 101 -4.42 -4.28 -12.14
CA LEU A 101 -4.42 -3.67 -13.47
C LEU A 101 -3.36 -2.56 -13.64
N CYS A 102 -2.98 -1.85 -12.58
CA CYS A 102 -2.04 -0.73 -12.67
C CYS A 102 -0.56 -1.09 -12.48
N TYR A 103 -0.21 -2.33 -12.09
CA TYR A 103 1.19 -2.75 -11.87
C TYR A 103 1.53 -4.08 -12.56
N PRO A 104 1.58 -4.13 -13.91
CA PRO A 104 1.98 -5.35 -14.62
C PRO A 104 3.48 -5.65 -14.55
N GLU A 105 4.36 -4.64 -14.42
CA GLU A 105 5.80 -4.82 -14.70
C GLU A 105 6.74 -4.95 -13.50
N SER A 106 6.35 -4.56 -12.28
CA SER A 106 7.24 -4.69 -11.11
C SER A 106 7.07 -5.99 -10.33
N CYS A 107 6.14 -6.86 -10.74
CA CYS A 107 6.04 -8.21 -10.24
C CYS A 107 6.90 -9.14 -11.12
N THR A 108 8.21 -9.20 -10.83
CA THR A 108 9.08 -10.26 -11.38
C THR A 108 8.64 -11.67 -10.94
N THR A 109 7.66 -11.77 -10.05
CA THR A 109 6.90 -13.00 -9.82
C THR A 109 5.59 -12.93 -10.60
N LYS A 110 5.42 -13.77 -11.64
CA LYS A 110 4.14 -14.10 -12.31
C LYS A 110 3.11 -14.77 -11.36
N ARG A 111 3.17 -14.49 -10.06
CA ARG A 111 2.25 -14.99 -9.05
C ARG A 111 1.35 -13.82 -8.63
N PRO A 112 0.02 -14.02 -8.53
CA PRO A 112 -0.83 -13.04 -7.87
C PRO A 112 -0.23 -12.76 -6.49
N MET A 113 -0.13 -11.49 -6.09
CA MET A 113 0.42 -11.13 -4.78
C MET A 113 -0.28 -11.98 -3.72
N PRO A 114 0.45 -12.70 -2.84
CA PRO A 114 -0.16 -13.49 -1.76
C PRO A 114 -1.10 -12.64 -0.89
N ALA A 115 -0.87 -11.32 -0.84
CA ALA A 115 -1.73 -10.33 -0.21
C ALA A 115 -3.13 -10.24 -0.86
N CYS A 116 -3.24 -10.24 -2.20
CA CYS A 116 -4.53 -10.18 -2.88
C CYS A 116 -5.39 -11.42 -2.57
N THR A 117 -4.79 -12.61 -2.62
CA THR A 117 -5.49 -13.86 -2.28
C THR A 117 -5.88 -13.93 -0.80
N LYS A 118 -5.02 -13.44 0.11
CA LYS A 118 -5.34 -13.36 1.53
C LYS A 118 -6.46 -12.36 1.83
N ILE A 119 -6.50 -11.22 1.16
CA ILE A 119 -7.55 -10.20 1.32
C ILE A 119 -8.89 -10.75 0.83
N LEU A 120 -8.94 -11.40 -0.34
CA LEU A 120 -10.13 -12.11 -0.83
C LEU A 120 -10.59 -13.19 0.14
N GLY A 121 -9.66 -13.99 0.67
CA GLY A 121 -9.97 -15.02 1.67
C GLY A 121 -10.43 -14.46 3.02
N TRP A 122 -10.03 -13.23 3.40
CA TRP A 122 -10.52 -12.55 4.60
C TRP A 122 -11.92 -11.96 4.37
N TYR A 123 -12.17 -11.40 3.18
CA TYR A 123 -13.49 -10.91 2.79
C TYR A 123 -14.54 -12.02 2.72
N ASN A 124 -14.20 -13.18 2.12
CA ASN A 124 -15.11 -14.33 2.06
C ASN A 124 -15.42 -14.94 3.44
N ARG A 125 -14.76 -14.48 4.52
CA ARG A 125 -15.00 -14.91 5.90
C ARG A 125 -15.82 -13.91 6.75
N CYS A 126 -16.19 -12.74 6.20
CA CYS A 126 -16.93 -11.69 6.92
C CYS A 126 -18.44 -11.98 7.10
#